data_AF-A0A0P0H845-F1
#
_entry.id   AF-A0A0P0H845-F1
#
_cell.length_a   1.000
_cell.length_b   1.000
_cell.length_c   1.000
_cell.angle_alpha   90.00
_cell.angle_beta   90.00
_cell.angle_gamma   90.00
#
_symmetry.space_group_name_H-M   'P 1'
#
loop_
_entity.id
_entity.type
_entity.pdbx_description
1 polymer ?
#
loop_
_entity_poly.entity_id
_entity_poly.type
_entity_poly.pdbx_seq_one_letter_code
_entity_poly.pdbx_strand_id
1 'polypeptide(L)'
;VIEAMKEAIDAFGAGSGGSRNIGGTNHYHVLLEKELAAFHGKEAALLFSSGYTANDGALSVLAGRMPGTIVYSDALNHASIIDGLRHSGAQKRIFRHNDVAHLEELIADDPADRPKLIVLESVYSMSGDIAPLAEIADIAKRYGASTFL
;
A
#
# COMPACT_ATOMS: atom_id res chain seq x y z
N VAL A 1 -1.66 19.39 17.70
CA VAL A 1 -0.36 18.82 17.24
C VAL A 1 0.79 19.30 18.11
N ILE A 2 1.14 20.59 18.14
CA ILE A 2 2.32 21.11 18.86
C ILE A 2 2.34 20.76 20.36
N GLU A 3 1.23 20.93 21.08
CA GLU A 3 1.19 20.59 22.52
C GLU A 3 1.41 19.10 22.78
N ALA A 4 0.73 18.21 22.04
CA ALA A 4 0.94 16.77 22.16
C ALA A 4 2.40 16.34 21.88
N MET A 5 3.09 17.03 20.95
CA MET A 5 4.51 16.79 20.70
C MET A 5 5.39 17.19 21.89
N LYS A 6 5.14 18.38 22.48
CA LYS A 6 5.89 18.84 23.65
C LYS A 6 5.70 17.90 24.84
N GLU A 7 4.47 17.52 25.14
CA GLU A 7 4.14 16.57 26.22
C GLU A 7 4.87 15.23 26.04
N ALA A 8 4.89 14.68 24.82
CA ALA A 8 5.60 13.45 24.53
C ALA A 8 7.12 13.59 24.71
N ILE A 9 7.70 14.72 24.28
CA ILE A 9 9.13 15.00 24.45
C ILE A 9 9.50 15.12 25.93
N ASP A 10 8.70 15.87 26.71
CA ASP A 10 8.96 16.08 28.14
C ASP A 10 8.87 14.77 28.94
N ALA A 11 7.96 13.87 28.55
CA ALA A 11 7.75 12.60 29.25
C ALA A 11 8.66 11.45 28.76
N PHE A 12 9.06 11.42 27.49
CA PHE A 12 9.71 10.26 26.87
C PHE A 12 11.03 10.58 26.13
N GLY A 13 11.41 11.85 26.04
CA GLY A 13 12.61 12.28 25.32
C GLY A 13 12.45 12.33 23.81
N ALA A 14 13.58 12.43 23.11
CA ALA A 14 13.60 12.79 21.69
C ALA A 14 13.32 11.65 20.69
N GLY A 15 13.43 10.38 21.11
CA GLY A 15 13.32 9.24 20.20
C GLY A 15 13.03 7.92 20.89
N SER A 16 12.70 6.89 20.12
CA SER A 16 12.33 5.56 20.64
C SER A 16 13.50 4.77 21.25
N GLY A 17 14.75 5.10 20.88
CA GLY A 17 15.95 4.43 21.38
C GLY A 17 16.16 2.99 20.88
N GLY A 18 15.34 2.49 19.96
CA GLY A 18 15.45 1.12 19.46
C GLY A 18 14.51 0.79 18.29
N SER A 19 14.63 -0.43 17.78
CA SER A 19 13.71 -0.97 16.77
C SER A 19 12.41 -1.46 17.43
N ARG A 20 11.36 -1.72 16.64
CA ARG A 20 10.09 -2.26 17.16
C ARG A 20 10.29 -3.53 18.00
N ASN A 21 11.24 -4.38 17.62
CA ASN A 21 11.55 -5.64 18.31
C ASN A 21 12.42 -5.46 19.57
N ILE A 22 13.24 -4.40 19.63
CA ILE A 22 14.21 -4.21 20.72
C ILE A 22 14.04 -2.79 21.28
N GLY A 23 13.22 -2.67 22.33
CA GLY A 23 13.08 -1.44 23.12
C GLY A 23 12.39 -0.25 22.44
N GLY A 24 12.09 -0.32 21.14
CA GLY A 24 11.58 0.83 20.37
C GLY A 24 10.06 0.92 20.21
N THR A 25 9.30 -0.11 20.61
CA THR A 25 7.82 0.00 20.64
C THR A 25 7.40 0.69 21.93
N ASN A 26 6.76 1.85 21.80
CA ASN A 26 6.19 2.59 22.94
C ASN A 26 4.67 2.76 22.79
N HIS A 27 4.05 3.33 23.83
CA HIS A 27 2.61 3.56 23.91
C HIS A 27 2.03 4.30 22.70
N TYR A 28 2.71 5.35 22.22
CA TYR A 28 2.22 6.17 21.10
C TYR A 28 2.22 5.44 19.76
N HIS A 29 3.16 4.51 19.53
CA HIS A 29 3.12 3.67 18.32
C HIS A 29 1.85 2.82 18.30
N VAL A 30 1.53 2.17 19.42
CA VAL A 30 0.36 1.29 19.54
C VAL A 30 -0.94 2.08 19.41
N LEU A 31 -1.01 3.29 20.02
CA LEU A 31 -2.18 4.16 19.88
C LEU A 31 -2.38 4.62 18.43
N LEU A 32 -1.32 5.09 17.78
CA LEU A 32 -1.41 5.57 16.41
C LEU A 32 -1.76 4.43 15.43
N GLU A 33 -1.22 3.23 15.60
CA GLU A 33 -1.62 2.06 14.81
C GLU A 33 -3.10 1.71 14.99
N LYS A 34 -3.63 1.80 16.21
CA LYS A 34 -5.07 1.59 16.46
C LYS A 34 -5.94 2.68 15.85
N GLU A 35 -5.53 3.94 15.96
CA GLU A 35 -6.25 5.07 15.41
C GLU A 35 -6.30 5.02 13.88
N LEU A 36 -5.18 4.70 13.23
CA LEU A 36 -5.12 4.49 11.78
C LEU A 36 -5.97 3.31 11.33
N ALA A 37 -5.94 2.18 12.05
CA ALA A 37 -6.80 1.03 11.77
C ALA A 37 -8.28 1.42 11.83
N ALA A 38 -8.69 2.13 12.88
CA ALA A 38 -10.05 2.62 13.04
C ALA A 38 -10.45 3.62 11.94
N PHE A 39 -9.56 4.56 11.60
CA PHE A 39 -9.79 5.57 10.56
C PHE A 39 -10.08 4.95 9.19
N HIS A 40 -9.35 3.89 8.84
CA HIS A 40 -9.54 3.16 7.58
C HIS A 40 -10.57 2.02 7.67
N GLY A 41 -11.21 1.81 8.82
CA GLY A 41 -12.13 0.69 9.04
C GLY A 41 -11.47 -0.68 8.82
N LYS A 42 -10.20 -0.83 9.20
CA LYS A 42 -9.41 -2.07 9.09
C LYS A 42 -9.15 -2.69 10.46
N GLU A 43 -8.86 -3.98 10.47
CA GLU A 43 -8.57 -4.73 11.70
C GLU A 43 -7.25 -4.29 12.37
N ALA A 44 -6.28 -3.84 11.58
CA ALA A 44 -4.97 -3.42 12.05
C ALA A 44 -4.33 -2.41 11.09
N ALA A 45 -3.35 -1.67 11.60
CA ALA A 45 -2.42 -0.86 10.82
C ALA A 45 -0.99 -1.09 11.33
N LEU A 46 -0.01 -0.74 10.51
CA LEU A 46 1.41 -0.90 10.83
C LEU A 46 2.17 0.37 10.44
N LEU A 47 2.93 0.92 11.38
CA LEU A 47 3.73 2.12 11.14
C LEU A 47 5.07 1.82 10.46
N PHE A 48 5.40 2.68 9.50
CA PHE A 48 6.71 2.79 8.86
C PHE A 48 7.25 4.20 9.03
N SER A 49 8.53 4.41 8.73
CA SER A 49 9.19 5.71 8.85
C SER A 49 8.69 6.75 7.85
N SER A 50 8.14 6.32 6.70
CA SER A 50 7.54 7.19 5.70
C SER A 50 6.54 6.42 4.82
N GLY A 51 5.72 7.14 4.05
CA GLY A 51 4.88 6.53 3.02
C GLY A 51 5.69 5.82 1.93
N TYR A 52 6.93 6.24 1.69
CA TYR A 52 7.83 5.55 0.76
C TYR A 52 8.18 4.16 1.30
N THR A 53 8.66 4.06 2.54
CA THR A 53 9.07 2.77 3.12
C THR A 53 7.89 1.86 3.42
N ALA A 54 6.70 2.43 3.66
CA ALA A 54 5.45 1.67 3.73
C ALA A 54 5.13 0.96 2.39
N ASN A 55 5.13 1.69 1.27
CA ASN A 55 4.86 1.11 -0.04
C ASN A 55 5.92 0.08 -0.45
N ASP A 56 7.20 0.46 -0.36
CA ASP A 56 8.31 -0.42 -0.72
C ASP A 56 8.34 -1.70 0.14
N GLY A 57 8.26 -1.54 1.48
CA GLY A 57 8.27 -2.65 2.42
C GLY A 57 7.05 -3.55 2.30
N ALA A 58 5.85 -3.00 2.09
CA ALA A 58 4.65 -3.80 1.93
C ALA A 58 4.65 -4.55 0.60
N LEU A 59 4.94 -3.87 -0.52
CA LEU A 59 4.84 -4.48 -1.86
C LEU A 59 5.97 -5.46 -2.15
N SER A 60 7.19 -5.21 -1.65
CA SER A 60 8.30 -6.17 -1.79
C SER A 60 7.97 -7.55 -1.19
N VAL A 61 7.11 -7.59 -0.17
CA VAL A 61 6.62 -8.83 0.45
C VAL A 61 5.31 -9.29 -0.19
N LEU A 62 4.28 -8.45 -0.20
CA LEU A 62 2.91 -8.86 -0.57
C LEU A 62 2.80 -9.28 -2.03
N ALA A 63 3.44 -8.57 -2.95
CA ALA A 63 3.38 -8.90 -4.37
C ALA A 63 4.05 -10.24 -4.70
N GLY A 64 5.05 -10.66 -3.90
CA GLY A 64 5.75 -11.94 -4.05
C GLY A 64 5.26 -13.05 -3.12
N ARG A 65 4.39 -12.74 -2.14
CA ARG A 65 4.00 -13.69 -1.07
C ARG A 65 3.29 -14.93 -1.59
N MET A 66 2.44 -14.78 -2.59
CA MET A 66 1.76 -15.91 -3.24
C MET A 66 2.51 -16.25 -4.53
N PRO A 67 3.07 -17.48 -4.65
CA PRO A 67 3.77 -17.90 -5.85
C PRO A 67 2.92 -17.69 -7.11
N GLY A 68 3.51 -17.08 -8.13
CA GLY A 68 2.82 -16.83 -9.40
C GLY A 68 1.83 -15.67 -9.38
N THR A 69 1.83 -14.80 -8.38
CA THR A 69 1.02 -13.57 -8.39
C THR A 69 1.33 -12.71 -9.61
N ILE A 70 0.29 -12.17 -10.25
CA ILE A 70 0.40 -11.14 -11.29
C ILE A 70 -0.05 -9.81 -10.70
N VAL A 71 0.81 -8.81 -10.83
CA VAL A 71 0.54 -7.45 -10.40
C VAL A 71 0.11 -6.59 -11.58
N TYR A 72 -1.00 -5.86 -11.43
CA TYR A 72 -1.48 -4.86 -12.38
C TYR A 72 -1.24 -3.49 -11.78
N SER A 73 -0.25 -2.76 -12.31
CA SER A 73 0.16 -1.44 -11.79
C SER A 73 -0.32 -0.33 -12.73
N ASP A 74 -0.90 0.73 -12.18
CA ASP A 74 -1.14 1.96 -12.94
C ASP A 74 0.19 2.51 -13.46
N ALA A 75 0.17 3.08 -14.67
CA ALA A 75 1.35 3.64 -15.33
C ALA A 75 1.96 4.86 -14.61
N LEU A 76 1.17 5.59 -13.81
CA LEU A 76 1.62 6.78 -13.08
C LEU A 76 1.78 6.56 -11.58
N ASN A 77 1.80 5.30 -11.13
CA ASN A 77 2.09 4.99 -9.73
C ASN A 77 3.41 5.61 -9.25
N HIS A 78 3.39 6.09 -8.02
CA HIS A 78 4.50 6.72 -7.34
C HIS A 78 5.76 5.83 -7.33
N ALA A 79 6.94 6.47 -7.33
CA ALA A 79 8.23 5.76 -7.37
C ALA A 79 8.37 4.69 -6.27
N SER A 80 7.87 4.96 -5.05
CA SER A 80 7.89 3.98 -3.96
C SER A 80 7.12 2.68 -4.24
N ILE A 81 6.02 2.77 -4.98
CA ILE A 81 5.25 1.62 -5.43
C ILE A 81 6.06 0.85 -6.47
N ILE A 82 6.60 1.56 -7.46
CA ILE A 82 7.40 0.95 -8.53
C ILE A 82 8.61 0.20 -7.96
N ASP A 83 9.31 0.80 -7.00
CA ASP A 83 10.49 0.20 -6.37
C ASP A 83 10.11 -1.02 -5.52
N GLY A 84 9.05 -0.95 -4.71
CA GLY A 84 8.52 -2.11 -4.00
C GLY A 84 8.15 -3.27 -4.92
N LEU A 85 7.48 -2.98 -6.05
CA LEU A 85 7.16 -3.99 -7.05
C LEU A 85 8.40 -4.54 -7.76
N ARG A 86 9.45 -3.74 -7.98
CA ARG A 86 10.74 -4.24 -8.49
C ARG A 86 11.41 -5.17 -7.49
N HIS A 87 11.48 -4.79 -6.22
CA HIS A 87 12.07 -5.60 -5.16
C HIS A 87 11.33 -6.91 -4.92
N SER A 88 10.01 -6.95 -5.16
CA SER A 88 9.21 -8.18 -5.03
C SER A 88 9.57 -9.28 -6.03
N GLY A 89 10.13 -8.92 -7.20
CA GLY A 89 10.37 -9.85 -8.31
C GLY A 89 9.09 -10.42 -8.96
N ALA A 90 7.90 -9.95 -8.57
CA ALA A 90 6.63 -10.44 -9.09
C ALA A 90 6.47 -10.13 -10.60
N GLN A 91 5.67 -10.93 -11.30
CA GLN A 91 5.27 -10.62 -12.67
C GLN A 91 4.36 -9.39 -12.65
N LYS A 92 4.57 -8.47 -13.58
CA LYS A 92 3.87 -7.18 -13.64
C LYS A 92 3.27 -6.97 -15.02
N ARG A 93 2.05 -6.45 -15.07
CA ARG A 93 1.45 -5.82 -16.24
C ARG A 93 1.15 -4.36 -15.88
N ILE A 94 1.47 -3.44 -16.78
CA ILE A 94 1.23 -2.00 -16.56
C ILE A 94 -0.01 -1.62 -17.36
N PHE A 95 -1.07 -1.17 -16.69
CA PHE A 95 -2.24 -0.64 -17.37
C PHE A 95 -2.09 0.87 -17.59
N ARG A 96 -2.83 1.41 -18.57
CA ARG A 96 -2.72 2.83 -18.92
C ARG A 96 -3.40 3.60 -17.79
N HIS A 97 -2.87 4.78 -17.50
CA HIS A 97 -3.32 5.57 -16.37
C HIS A 97 -4.85 5.77 -16.35
N ASN A 98 -5.50 5.34 -15.26
CA ASN A 98 -6.95 5.37 -15.08
C ASN A 98 -7.78 4.68 -16.19
N ASP A 99 -7.17 3.85 -17.02
CA ASP A 99 -7.83 3.11 -18.11
C ASP A 99 -8.36 1.76 -17.59
N VAL A 100 -9.58 1.80 -17.08
CA VAL A 100 -10.34 0.63 -16.58
C VAL A 100 -10.48 -0.46 -17.65
N ALA A 101 -10.67 -0.08 -18.92
CA ALA A 101 -10.82 -1.03 -20.00
C ALA A 101 -9.51 -1.78 -20.29
N HIS A 102 -8.37 -1.08 -20.26
CA HIS A 102 -7.06 -1.72 -20.40
C HIS A 102 -6.76 -2.64 -19.21
N LEU A 103 -7.12 -2.24 -18.00
CA LEU A 103 -7.00 -3.11 -16.83
C LEU A 103 -7.82 -4.40 -17.02
N GLU A 104 -9.08 -4.29 -17.47
CA GLU A 104 -9.96 -5.44 -17.72
C GLU A 104 -9.42 -6.35 -18.85
N GLU A 105 -8.85 -5.75 -19.91
CA GLU A 105 -8.19 -6.49 -20.99
C GLU A 105 -7.01 -7.33 -20.45
N LEU A 106 -6.11 -6.70 -19.69
CA LEU A 106 -4.92 -7.36 -19.15
C LEU A 106 -5.27 -8.46 -18.14
N ILE A 107 -6.26 -8.23 -17.27
CA ILE A 107 -6.64 -9.19 -16.24
C ILE A 107 -7.42 -10.38 -16.80
N ALA A 108 -8.18 -10.19 -17.88
CA ALA A 108 -8.92 -11.25 -18.56
C ALA A 108 -8.02 -12.17 -19.42
N ASP A 109 -6.89 -11.65 -19.90
CA ASP A 109 -5.89 -12.41 -20.66
C ASP A 109 -5.07 -13.38 -19.79
N ASP A 110 -5.03 -13.15 -18.47
CA ASP A 110 -4.27 -13.98 -17.55
C ASP A 110 -5.07 -15.15 -16.96
N PRO A 111 -4.41 -16.29 -16.62
CA PRO A 111 -5.09 -17.45 -16.05
C PRO A 111 -5.91 -17.12 -14.80
N ALA A 112 -7.15 -17.61 -14.75
CA ALA A 112 -8.09 -17.32 -13.68
C ALA A 112 -7.62 -17.80 -12.30
N ASP A 113 -6.87 -18.90 -12.25
CA ASP A 113 -6.36 -19.56 -11.04
C ASP A 113 -5.12 -18.87 -10.44
N ARG A 114 -4.46 -17.98 -11.19
CA ARG A 114 -3.32 -17.23 -10.66
C ARG A 114 -3.78 -16.13 -9.70
N PRO A 115 -3.10 -15.92 -8.56
CA PRO A 115 -3.36 -14.79 -7.67
C PRO A 115 -3.11 -13.46 -8.38
N LYS A 116 -3.94 -12.47 -8.08
CA LYS A 116 -3.92 -11.15 -8.76
C LYS A 116 -3.90 -10.03 -7.75
N LEU A 117 -3.09 -9.00 -8.01
CA LEU A 117 -2.98 -7.80 -7.20
C LEU A 117 -3.07 -6.56 -8.10
N ILE A 118 -4.07 -5.72 -7.88
CA ILE A 118 -4.21 -4.43 -8.57
C ILE A 118 -3.63 -3.34 -7.66
N VAL A 119 -2.74 -2.50 -8.19
CA VAL A 119 -2.00 -1.49 -7.44
C VAL A 119 -2.17 -0.13 -8.11
N LEU A 120 -2.71 0.84 -7.37
CA LEU A 120 -3.00 2.18 -7.86
C LEU A 120 -3.00 3.21 -6.71
N GLU A 121 -3.06 4.49 -7.05
CA GLU A 121 -3.28 5.58 -6.09
C GLU A 121 -4.72 6.09 -6.15
N SER A 122 -5.24 6.62 -5.04
CA SER A 122 -6.58 7.25 -5.03
C SER A 122 -6.57 8.62 -5.70
N VAL A 123 -5.51 9.40 -5.45
CA VAL A 123 -5.29 10.74 -5.98
C VAL A 123 -3.83 10.83 -6.39
N TYR A 124 -3.55 11.12 -7.65
CA TYR A 124 -2.18 11.13 -8.16
C TYR A 124 -1.50 12.46 -7.86
N SER A 125 -0.34 12.40 -7.20
CA SER A 125 0.32 13.58 -6.61
C SER A 125 0.63 14.74 -7.58
N MET A 126 0.93 14.44 -8.85
CA MET A 126 1.36 15.46 -9.82
C MET A 126 0.21 16.08 -10.61
N SER A 127 -0.78 15.27 -10.98
CA SER A 127 -1.93 15.68 -11.79
C SER A 127 -3.15 16.07 -10.93
N GLY A 128 -3.25 15.53 -9.71
CA GLY A 128 -4.37 15.74 -8.79
C GLY A 128 -5.65 15.04 -9.23
N ASP A 129 -5.60 14.18 -10.25
CA ASP A 129 -6.76 13.44 -10.73
C ASP A 129 -7.04 12.21 -9.84
N ILE A 130 -8.29 11.75 -9.91
CA ILE A 130 -8.88 10.78 -8.99
C ILE A 130 -9.10 9.46 -9.73
N ALA A 131 -8.65 8.35 -9.14
CA ALA A 131 -8.83 7.04 -9.74
C ALA A 131 -10.32 6.59 -9.74
N PRO A 132 -10.76 5.83 -10.76
CA PRO A 132 -12.08 5.20 -10.82
C PRO A 132 -12.14 3.98 -9.88
N LEU A 133 -12.11 4.23 -8.56
CA LEU A 133 -11.96 3.20 -7.54
C LEU A 133 -13.13 2.21 -7.49
N ALA A 134 -14.35 2.66 -7.79
CA ALA A 134 -15.53 1.78 -7.77
C ALA A 134 -15.45 0.75 -8.90
N GLU A 135 -15.14 1.20 -10.11
CA GLU A 135 -14.98 0.36 -11.30
C GLU A 135 -13.82 -0.62 -11.14
N ILE A 136 -12.70 -0.17 -10.56
CA ILE A 136 -11.54 -1.02 -10.29
C ILE A 136 -11.85 -2.05 -9.20
N ALA A 137 -12.61 -1.68 -8.16
CA ALA A 137 -13.07 -2.63 -7.14
C ALA A 137 -14.03 -3.67 -7.73
N ASP A 138 -14.89 -3.29 -8.66
CA ASP A 138 -15.78 -4.22 -9.38
C ASP A 138 -14.99 -5.20 -10.25
N ILE A 139 -13.95 -4.74 -10.95
CA ILE A 139 -13.01 -5.63 -11.65
C ILE A 139 -12.33 -6.57 -10.65
N ALA A 140 -11.77 -6.03 -9.57
CA ALA A 140 -11.06 -6.84 -8.57
C ALA A 140 -11.95 -7.97 -8.03
N LYS A 141 -13.22 -7.66 -7.74
CA LYS A 141 -14.20 -8.65 -7.28
C LYS A 141 -14.54 -9.69 -8.36
N ARG A 142 -14.73 -9.27 -9.62
CA ARG A 142 -15.07 -10.18 -10.74
C ARG A 142 -13.95 -11.17 -11.05
N TYR A 143 -12.70 -10.74 -10.96
CA TYR A 143 -11.52 -11.53 -11.33
C TYR A 143 -10.78 -12.14 -10.13
N GLY A 144 -11.30 -11.97 -8.90
CA GLY A 144 -10.68 -12.51 -7.69
C GLY A 144 -9.33 -11.88 -7.34
N ALA A 145 -9.15 -10.59 -7.65
CA ALA A 145 -7.93 -9.85 -7.33
C ALA A 145 -8.04 -9.12 -5.99
N SER A 146 -6.91 -8.98 -5.31
CA SER A 146 -6.76 -8.04 -4.19
C SER A 146 -6.41 -6.65 -4.73
N THR A 147 -6.71 -5.61 -3.96
CA THR A 147 -6.35 -4.22 -4.26
C THR A 147 -5.35 -3.68 -3.24
N PHE A 148 -4.32 -2.97 -3.71
CA PHE A 148 -3.43 -2.14 -2.91
C PHE A 148 -3.66 -0.68 -3.31
N LEU A 149 -4.06 0.14 -2.33
CA LEU A 149 -4.38 1.56 -2.46
C LEU A 149 -3.62 2.35 -1.39
#